data_AF-A0A966B982-F1
#
_entry.id   AF-A0A966B982-F1
#
_cell.length_a   1.000
_cell.length_b   1.000
_cell.length_c   1.000
_cell.angle_alpha   90.00
_cell.angle_beta   90.00
_cell.angle_gamma   90.00
#
_symmetry.space_group_name_H-M   'P 1'
#
loop_
_entity.id
_entity.type
_entity.pdbx_description
1 polymer ?
#
loop_
_entity_poly.entity_id
_entity_poly.type
_entity_poly.pdbx_seq_one_letter_code
_entity_poly.pdbx_strand_id
1 'polypeptide(L)' 'MSNRFPDVASVKNDLASVDYLSDEGIAGVVYLADRLEKPILVEGP' A
#
# COMPACT_ATOMS: atom_id res chain seq x y z
N MET A 1 -10.27 -3.44 14.66
CA MET A 1 -9.78 -2.33 13.83
C MET A 1 -10.44 -2.37 12.47
N SER A 2 -10.75 -1.22 11.89
CA SER A 2 -11.24 -1.12 10.51
C SER A 2 -10.03 -0.99 9.61
N ASN A 3 -9.90 -1.87 8.62
CA ASN A 3 -8.82 -1.79 7.65
C ASN A 3 -9.02 -0.54 6.80
N ARG A 4 -7.97 0.25 6.61
CA ARG A 4 -8.06 1.55 5.94
C ARG A 4 -8.36 1.38 4.45
N PHE A 5 -7.85 0.30 3.87
CA PHE A 5 -7.95 0.05 2.43
C PHE A 5 -8.74 -1.24 2.14
N PRO A 6 -9.67 -1.23 1.17
CA PRO A 6 -10.41 -2.41 0.77
C PRO A 6 -9.58 -3.41 -0.04
N ASP A 7 -8.68 -2.94 -0.91
CA ASP A 7 -7.84 -3.75 -1.79
C ASP A 7 -6.58 -2.98 -2.28
N VAL A 8 -5.65 -3.67 -2.95
CA VAL A 8 -4.40 -3.07 -3.45
C VAL A 8 -4.64 -2.01 -4.53
N ALA A 9 -5.67 -2.17 -5.36
CA ALA A 9 -5.96 -1.24 -6.44
C ALA A 9 -6.43 0.11 -5.89
N SER A 10 -7.21 0.11 -4.82
CA SER A 10 -7.61 1.32 -4.09
C SER A 10 -6.40 2.09 -3.56
N VAL A 11 -5.42 1.42 -2.96
CA VAL A 11 -4.18 2.04 -2.47
C VAL A 11 -3.42 2.71 -3.62
N LYS A 12 -3.27 2.02 -4.74
CA LYS A 12 -2.57 2.57 -5.91
C LYS A 12 -3.27 3.81 -6.46
N ASN A 13 -4.60 3.79 -6.54
CA ASN A 13 -5.38 4.95 -6.99
C ASN A 13 -5.28 6.13 -6.01
N ASP A 14 -5.33 5.85 -4.71
CA ASP A 14 -5.19 6.87 -3.66
C ASP A 14 -3.79 7.51 -3.70
N LEU A 15 -2.73 6.71 -3.89
CA LEU A 15 -1.36 7.21 -4.06
C LEU A 15 -1.22 8.06 -5.33
N ALA A 16 -1.80 7.62 -6.44
CA ALA A 16 -1.81 8.40 -7.68
C ALA A 16 -2.58 9.73 -7.54
N SER A 17 -3.63 9.78 -6.71
CA SER A 17 -4.42 11.00 -6.46
C SER A 17 -3.64 12.12 -5.76
N VAL A 18 -2.52 11.78 -5.12
CA VAL A 18 -1.58 12.70 -4.48
C VAL A 18 -0.25 12.80 -5.24
N ASP A 19 -0.28 12.50 -6.54
CA ASP A 19 0.88 12.53 -7.45
C ASP A 19 2.06 11.64 -7.00
N TYR A 20 1.79 10.59 -6.22
CA TYR A 20 2.80 9.62 -5.81
C TYR A 20 2.93 8.50 -6.86
N LEU A 21 4.16 8.27 -7.33
CA LEU A 21 4.45 7.20 -8.28
C LEU A 21 4.49 5.85 -7.55
N SER A 22 3.44 5.05 -7.70
CA SER A 22 3.37 3.69 -7.15
C SER A 22 3.09 2.65 -8.22
N ASP A 23 3.82 1.54 -8.15
CA ASP A 23 3.49 0.30 -8.83
C ASP A 23 2.67 -0.64 -7.92
N GLU A 24 2.40 -1.85 -8.42
CA GLU A 24 1.65 -2.86 -7.66
C GLU A 24 2.44 -3.39 -6.45
N GLY A 25 3.77 -3.39 -6.52
CA GLY A 25 4.64 -3.78 -5.41
C GLY A 25 4.53 -2.80 -4.25
N ILE A 26 4.72 -1.50 -4.51
CA ILE A 26 4.59 -0.44 -3.50
C ILE A 26 3.17 -0.43 -2.90
N ALA A 27 2.14 -0.49 -3.74
CA ALA A 27 0.75 -0.51 -3.28
C ALA A 27 0.46 -1.75 -2.40
N GLY A 28 1.00 -2.91 -2.79
CA GLY A 28 0.86 -4.16 -2.03
C GLY A 28 1.54 -4.08 -0.66
N VAL A 29 2.72 -3.47 -0.57
CA VAL A 29 3.46 -3.28 0.68
C VAL A 29 2.69 -2.39 1.64
N VAL A 30 2.15 -1.27 1.16
CA VAL A 30 1.33 -0.36 1.97
C VAL A 30 0.06 -1.07 2.46
N TYR A 31 -0.62 -1.81 1.58
CA TYR A 31 -1.80 -2.61 1.92
C TYR A 31 -1.50 -3.64 3.01
N LEU A 32 -0.39 -4.37 2.88
CA LEU A 32 0.03 -5.36 3.87
C LEU A 32 0.43 -4.72 5.21
N ALA A 33 1.11 -3.57 5.17
CA ALA A 33 1.52 -2.87 6.38
C ALA A 33 0.29 -2.39 7.19
N ASP A 34 -0.73 -1.88 6.50
CA ASP A 34 -2.03 -1.54 7.11
C ASP A 34 -2.70 -2.78 7.72
N ARG A 35 -2.73 -3.90 6.99
CA ARG A 35 -3.39 -5.14 7.43
C ARG A 35 -2.71 -5.82 8.62
N LEU A 36 -1.38 -5.78 8.65
CA LEU A 36 -0.57 -6.39 9.70
C LEU A 36 -0.41 -5.48 10.92
N GLU A 37 -0.79 -4.21 10.80
CA GLU A 37 -0.56 -3.16 11.79
C GLU A 37 0.92 -3.10 12.23
N LYS A 38 1.83 -3.34 11.27
CA LYS A 38 3.26 -3.46 11.50
C LYS A 38 4.05 -2.83 10.35
N PRO A 39 5.22 -2.24 10.64
CA PRO A 39 6.11 -1.78 9.60
C PRO A 39 6.62 -2.98 8.78
N ILE A 40 6.67 -2.80 7.47
CA ILE A 40 7.23 -3.78 6.54
C ILE A 40 8.53 -3.21 5.97
N LEU A 41 9.61 -3.97 6.13
CA LEU A 41 10.86 -3.72 5.43
C LEU A 41 10.80 -4.46 4.10
N VAL A 42 11.02 -3.73 3.01
CA VAL A 42 11.08 -4.27 1.66
C VAL A 42 12.45 -3.95 1.11
N GLU A 43 13.17 -4.99 0.77
CA GLU A 43 14.41 -4.86 0.01
C GLU A 43 14.08 -5.03 -1.47
N GLY A 44 14.83 -4.35 -2.34
CA GLY A 44 14.68 -4.48 -3.79
C GLY A 44 14.96 -5.93 -4.26
N PRO A 45 14.93 -6.21 -5.57
CA PRO A 45 15.46 -7.48 -6.05
C PRO A 45 16.89 -7.74 -5.56
#